data_AF-A0A3P1SPE7-F1
#
_entry.id   AF-A0A3P1SPE7-F1
#
_cell.length_a   1.000
_cell.length_b   1.000
_cell.length_c   1.000
_cell.angle_alpha   90.00
_cell.angle_beta   90.00
_cell.angle_gamma   90.00
#
_symmetry.space_group_name_H-M   'P 1'
#
loop_
_entity.id
_entity.type
_entity.pdbx_description
1 polymer ?
#
loop_
_entity_poly.entity_id
_entity_poly.type
_entity_poly.pdbx_seq_one_letter_code
_entity_poly.pdbx_strand_id
1 'polypeptide(L)' 'MAVDKKQIRADRWLKMMMRTGVPVAIVSILCLWLGHLLSEPAFGSVFLITMPIALVIGFSYNLRYVMLAVRARKAEQD' A
#
# COMPACT_ATOMS: atom_id res chain seq x y z
N MET A 1 -10.07 21.15 -16.38
CA MET A 1 -8.71 20.99 -15.79
C MET A 1 -8.88 20.48 -14.38
N ALA A 2 -8.09 19.47 -14.03
CA ALA A 2 -8.06 18.74 -12.76
C ALA A 2 -9.13 17.66 -12.60
N VAL A 3 -8.75 16.44 -13.02
CA VAL A 3 -9.23 15.17 -12.43
C VAL A 3 -9.51 15.42 -10.96
N ASP A 4 -10.76 15.20 -10.53
CA ASP A 4 -11.18 15.49 -9.16
C ASP A 4 -10.51 14.50 -8.18
N LYS A 5 -9.25 14.80 -7.83
CA LYS A 5 -8.41 14.01 -6.94
C LYS A 5 -9.06 13.85 -5.57
N LYS A 6 -10.03 14.71 -5.19
CA LYS A 6 -10.75 14.60 -3.91
C LYS A 6 -11.65 13.38 -3.89
N GLN A 7 -12.33 13.02 -4.98
CA GLN A 7 -13.17 11.82 -5.01
C GLN A 7 -12.34 10.54 -4.94
N ILE A 8 -11.20 10.50 -5.64
CA ILE A 8 -10.27 9.35 -5.59
C ILE A 8 -9.66 9.19 -4.19
N ARG A 9 -9.32 10.30 -3.51
CA ARG A 9 -8.85 10.30 -2.11
C ARG A 9 -9.96 10.07 -1.08
N ALA A 10 -11.23 10.23 -1.43
CA ALA A 10 -12.36 10.03 -0.53
C ALA A 10 -12.78 8.57 -0.42
N ASP A 11 -12.31 7.69 -1.31
CA ASP A 11 -12.63 6.26 -1.26
C ASP A 11 -12.14 5.65 0.06
N ARG A 12 -13.11 5.19 0.86
CA ARG A 12 -12.92 4.65 2.22
C ARG A 12 -12.00 3.43 2.20
N TRP A 13 -12.05 2.65 1.13
CA TRP A 13 -11.18 1.48 0.92
C TRP A 13 -9.73 1.87 0.71
N LEU A 14 -9.48 2.95 -0.06
CA LEU A 14 -8.13 3.45 -0.30
C LEU A 14 -7.50 3.97 1.00
N LYS A 15 -8.28 4.70 1.82
CA LYS A 15 -7.85 5.15 3.15
C LYS A 15 -7.59 3.99 4.11
N MET A 16 -8.44 2.96 4.11
CA MET A 16 -8.23 1.76 4.94
C MET A 16 -6.96 1.03 4.54
N MET A 17 -6.77 0.75 3.24
CA MET A 17 -5.56 0.09 2.72
C MET A 17 -4.30 0.89 3.04
N MET A 18 -4.34 2.22 2.98
CA MET A 18 -3.20 3.04 3.36
C MET A 18 -2.95 2.98 4.88
N ARG A 19 -4.00 3.00 5.69
CA ARG A 19 -3.90 2.96 7.15
C ARG A 19 -3.43 1.61 7.69
N THR A 20 -3.69 0.50 6.99
CA THR A 20 -3.21 -0.84 7.38
C THR A 20 -1.92 -1.22 6.68
N GLY A 21 -1.79 -0.92 5.39
CA GLY A 21 -0.61 -1.26 4.58
C GLY A 21 0.64 -0.49 4.99
N VAL A 22 0.52 0.81 5.33
CA VAL A 22 1.68 1.62 5.72
C VAL A 22 2.31 1.11 7.03
N PRO A 23 1.56 0.87 8.13
CA PRO A 23 2.14 0.28 9.34
C PRO A 23 2.79 -1.08 9.08
N VAL A 24 2.13 -1.95 8.31
CA VAL A 24 2.66 -3.29 8.01
C VAL A 24 3.96 -3.21 7.20
N ALA A 25 4.05 -2.29 6.24
CA ALA A 25 5.28 -2.05 5.49
C ALA A 25 6.40 -1.49 6.39
N ILE A 26 6.09 -0.55 7.28
CA ILE A 26 7.05 -0.01 8.25
C ILE A 26 7.58 -1.12 9.15
N VAL A 27 6.71 -1.94 9.74
CA VAL A 27 7.11 -3.08 10.59
C VAL A 27 7.99 -4.04 9.81
N SER A 28 7.62 -4.37 8.57
CA SER A 28 8.40 -5.25 7.70
C SER A 28 9.82 -4.73 7.47
N ILE A 29 9.96 -3.46 7.08
CA ILE A 29 11.27 -2.83 6.83
C ILE A 29 12.10 -2.73 8.12
N LEU A 30 11.46 -2.37 9.24
CA LEU A 30 12.15 -2.30 10.54
C LEU A 30 12.64 -3.68 10.99
N CYS A 31 11.83 -4.73 10.84
CA CYS A 31 12.26 -6.10 11.14
C CYS A 31 13.40 -6.54 10.21
N LEU A 32 13.36 -6.21 8.92
CA LEU A 32 14.48 -6.52 8.02
C LEU A 32 15.79 -5.85 8.48
N TRP A 33 15.71 -4.56 8.83
CA TRP A 33 16.88 -3.79 9.21
C TRP A 33 17.43 -4.22 10.58
N LEU A 34 16.56 -4.43 11.57
CA LEU A 34 16.95 -4.93 12.88
C LEU A 34 17.47 -6.37 12.82
N GLY A 35 16.87 -7.22 11.99
CA GLY A 35 17.36 -8.57 11.73
C GLY A 35 18.75 -8.57 11.11
N HIS A 36 19.01 -7.65 10.17
CA HIS A 36 20.35 -7.46 9.61
C HIS A 36 21.36 -6.95 10.66
N LEU A 37 20.96 -5.98 11.49
CA LEU A 37 21.89 -5.34 12.44
C LEU A 37 22.22 -6.24 13.65
N LEU A 38 21.23 -6.99 14.14
CA LEU A 38 21.36 -7.85 15.31
C LEU A 38 21.69 -9.30 14.97
N SER A 39 21.68 -9.67 13.68
CA SER A 39 21.85 -11.05 13.18
C SER A 39 20.91 -12.07 13.85
N GLU A 40 19.75 -11.59 14.29
CA GLU A 40 18.75 -12.38 15.01
C GLU A 40 17.74 -12.99 14.01
N PRO A 41 17.66 -14.32 13.90
CA PRO A 41 16.87 -15.01 12.86
C PRO A 41 15.36 -14.76 12.98
N ALA A 42 14.86 -14.49 14.19
CA ALA A 42 13.44 -14.24 14.43
C ALA A 42 12.90 -13.05 13.62
N PHE A 43 13.69 -11.98 13.46
CA PHE A 43 13.27 -10.81 12.69
C PHE A 43 13.20 -11.08 11.19
N GLY A 44 14.05 -11.96 10.66
CA GLY A 44 14.00 -12.42 9.28
C GLY A 44 12.70 -13.18 8.97
N SER A 45 12.25 -14.05 9.88
CA SER A 45 10.97 -14.75 9.75
C SER A 45 9.77 -13.80 9.77
N VAL A 46 9.78 -12.79 10.65
CA VAL A 46 8.72 -11.76 10.70
C VAL A 46 8.70 -10.94 9.40
N PHE A 47 9.86 -10.58 8.85
CA PHE A 47 9.94 -9.92 7.55
C PHE A 47 9.34 -10.78 6.44
N LEU A 48 9.70 -12.07 6.37
CA LEU A 48 9.21 -12.99 5.33
C LEU A 48 7.69 -13.15 5.30
N ILE A 49 7.02 -13.02 6.45
CA ILE A 49 5.56 -13.08 6.55
C ILE A 49 4.92 -11.72 6.26
N THR A 50 5.49 -10.64 6.79
CA THR A 50 4.91 -9.29 6.65
C THR A 50 5.11 -8.70 5.25
N MET A 51 6.20 -9.05 4.57
CA MET A 51 6.52 -8.59 3.22
C MET A 51 5.45 -8.95 2.17
N PRO A 52 5.02 -10.21 2.01
CA PRO A 52 3.99 -10.55 1.02
C PRO A 52 2.66 -9.88 1.34
N ILE A 53 2.31 -9.72 2.62
CA ILE A 53 1.10 -9.00 3.04
C ILE A 53 1.18 -7.53 2.64
N ALA A 54 2.32 -6.88 2.92
CA ALA A 54 2.55 -5.49 2.51
C ALA A 54 2.48 -5.32 0.98
N LEU A 55 3.07 -6.25 0.23
CA LEU A 55 3.02 -6.26 -1.24
C LEU A 55 1.61 -6.42 -1.76
N VAL A 56 0.82 -7.36 -1.24
CA VAL A 56 -0.57 -7.59 -1.67
C VAL A 56 -1.43 -6.35 -1.39
N ILE A 57 -1.28 -5.72 -0.23
CA ILE A 57 -2.01 -4.50 0.11
C ILE A 57 -1.58 -3.35 -0.80
N GLY A 58 -0.27 -3.16 -1.01
CA GLY A 58 0.28 -2.12 -1.89
C GLY A 58 -0.14 -2.30 -3.35
N PHE A 59 -0.15 -3.54 -3.85
CA PHE A 59 -0.60 -3.86 -5.21
C PHE A 59 -2.09 -3.61 -5.37
N SER A 60 -2.90 -4.08 -4.41
CA SER A 60 -4.35 -3.85 -4.40
C SER A 60 -4.69 -2.35 -4.36
N TYR A 61 -3.95 -1.56 -3.58
CA TYR A 61 -4.07 -0.11 -3.54
C TYR A 61 -3.78 0.51 -4.92
N ASN A 62 -2.68 0.11 -5.56
CA ASN A 62 -2.30 0.63 -6.88
C ASN A 62 -3.33 0.29 -7.96
N LEU A 63 -3.81 -0.96 -8.00
CA LEU A 63 -4.87 -1.38 -8.93
C LEU A 63 -6.15 -0.56 -8.76
N ARG A 64 -6.58 -0.36 -7.51
CA ARG A 64 -7.78 0.43 -7.21
C ARG A 64 -7.60 1.89 -7.63
N TYR A 65 -6.44 2.47 -7.35
CA TYR A 65 -6.11 3.82 -7.77
C TYR A 65 -6.14 3.98 -9.29
N VAL A 66 -5.52 3.07 -10.04
CA VAL A 66 -5.51 3.08 -11.52
C VAL A 66 -6.94 2.94 -12.06
N MET A 67 -7.75 2.03 -11.51
CA MET A 67 -9.14 1.86 -11.93
C MET A 67 -9.96 3.14 -11.75
N LEU A 68 -9.81 3.82 -10.62
CA LEU A 68 -10.47 5.10 -10.36
C LEU A 68 -9.96 6.21 -11.28
N ALA A 69 -8.65 6.26 -11.53
CA ALA A 69 -8.05 7.23 -12.44
C ALA A 69 -8.53 7.05 -13.89
N VAL A 70 -8.64 5.81 -14.36
CA VAL A 70 -9.18 5.50 -15.70
C VAL A 70 -10.65 5.87 -15.80
N ARG A 71 -11.47 5.57 -14.77
CA ARG A 71 -12.88 5.98 -14.74
C ARG A 71 -13.04 7.49 -14.78
N ALA A 72 -12.25 8.22 -13.99
CA ALA A 72 -12.28 9.69 -13.98
C ALA A 72 -11.91 10.28 -15.34
N ARG A 73 -10.90 9.70 -16.03
CA ARG A 73 -10.54 10.14 -17.38
C ARG A 73 -11.63 9.90 -18.42
N LYS A 74 -12.31 8.75 -18.36
CA LYS A 74 -13.43 8.46 -19.29
C LYS A 74 -14.60 9.44 -19.08
N ALA A 75 -14.93 9.76 -17.84
CA ALA A 75 -15.99 10.72 -17.52
C ALA A 75 -15.66 12.19 -17.89
N GLU A 76 -14.39 12.53 -18.12
CA GLU A 76 -13.97 13.84 -18.66
C GLU A 76 -13.95 13.88 -20.19
N GLN A 77 -14.01 12.73 -20.88
CA GLN A 77 -13.93 12.64 -22.34
C GLN A 77 -15.29 12.47 -23.03
N ASP A 78 -16.34 12.05 -22.31
CA ASP A 78 -17.75 12.08 -22.73
C ASP A 78 -18.40 13.42 -22.36
#